data_AF-A0A1J3HYD0-F1
#
_entry.id   AF-A0A1J3HYD0-F1
#
_cell.length_a   1.000
_cell.length_b   1.000
_cell.length_c   1.000
_cell.angle_alpha   90.00
_cell.angle_beta   90.00
_cell.angle_gamma   90.00
#
_symmetry.space_group_name_H-M   'P 1'
#
loop_
_entity.id
_entity.type
_entity.pdbx_description
1 polymer ?
#
loop_
_entity_poly.entity_id
_entity_poly.type
_entity_poly.pdbx_seq_one_letter_code
_entity_poly.pdbx_strand_id
1 'polypeptide(L)'
;WELLSVSTPKTPLKIKQSVVMDKKHVYAVDEEGQVFVFSASECMFEADGGTESKPETKNDWVLADDTFFCRGIGGKVLWRMPDDFENWEEVKGFEELQQQHSGFEIIKLCIYSTETMVIFWEARPQGILELWYAEFSLTKRKEG
;
A
#
# COMPACT_ATOMS: atom_id res chain seq x y z
N TRP A 1 -26.22 -6.19 9.94
CA TRP A 1 -25.03 -6.62 9.18
C TRP A 1 -25.47 -7.71 8.23
N GLU A 2 -25.22 -7.53 6.94
CA GLU A 2 -25.46 -8.57 5.93
C GLU A 2 -24.11 -9.02 5.39
N LEU A 3 -23.93 -10.34 5.27
CA LEU A 3 -22.71 -10.93 4.72
C LEU A 3 -22.90 -11.15 3.22
N LEU A 4 -22.10 -10.47 2.42
CA LEU A 4 -21.99 -10.76 0.98
C LEU A 4 -20.82 -11.72 0.78
N SER A 5 -21.12 -12.91 0.25
CA SER A 5 -20.13 -13.93 -0.07
C SER A 5 -19.95 -13.99 -1.58
N VAL A 6 -18.74 -13.71 -2.04
CA VAL A 6 -18.36 -13.82 -3.46
C VAL A 6 -17.14 -14.73 -3.55
N SER A 7 -17.17 -15.66 -4.50
CA SER A 7 -16.03 -16.53 -4.80
C SER A 7 -15.13 -15.88 -5.85
N THR A 8 -13.82 -15.93 -5.63
CA THR A 8 -12.83 -15.52 -6.62
C THR A 8 -12.88 -16.44 -7.85
N PRO A 9 -12.67 -15.92 -9.07
CA PRO A 9 -12.70 -16.72 -10.30
C PRO A 9 -11.55 -17.74 -10.36
N LYS A 10 -10.43 -17.43 -9.70
CA LYS A 10 -9.30 -18.33 -9.47
C LYS A 10 -9.04 -18.41 -7.97
N THR A 11 -8.66 -19.58 -7.47
CA THR A 11 -8.27 -19.75 -6.06
C THR A 11 -7.03 -18.89 -5.81
N PRO A 12 -7.12 -17.80 -5.01
CA PRO A 12 -5.93 -17.05 -4.66
C PRO A 12 -5.04 -17.97 -3.83
N LEU A 13 -3.73 -17.76 -3.95
CA LEU A 13 -2.81 -18.31 -2.98
C LEU A 13 -2.98 -17.53 -1.66
N LYS A 14 -1.88 -17.04 -1.09
CA LYS A 14 -1.95 -16.18 0.09
C LYS A 14 -2.10 -14.72 -0.30
N ILE A 15 -3.26 -14.12 -0.03
CA ILE A 15 -3.42 -12.66 -0.08
C ILE A 15 -2.58 -12.06 1.05
N LYS A 16 -1.59 -11.23 0.70
CA LYS A 16 -0.76 -10.53 1.69
C LYS A 16 -1.54 -9.35 2.27
N GLN A 17 -0.94 -8.56 3.16
CA GLN A 17 -1.55 -7.35 3.74
C GLN A 17 -1.75 -6.21 2.71
N SER A 18 -2.13 -6.55 1.48
CA SER A 18 -2.25 -5.65 0.33
C SER A 18 -3.66 -5.79 -0.22
N VAL A 19 -4.64 -5.34 0.57
CA VAL A 19 -6.04 -5.22 0.16
C VAL A 19 -6.47 -3.79 0.40
N VAL A 20 -6.95 -3.13 -0.63
CA VAL A 20 -7.49 -1.76 -0.54
C VAL A 20 -8.80 -1.65 -1.28
N MET A 21 -9.57 -0.61 -0.96
CA MET A 21 -10.90 -0.40 -1.51
C MET A 21 -11.05 1.07 -1.88
N ASP A 22 -11.60 1.32 -3.07
CA ASP A 22 -12.17 2.62 -3.44
C ASP A 22 -13.71 2.56 -3.35
N LYS A 23 -14.41 3.57 -3.87
CA LYS A 23 -15.89 3.62 -3.81
C LYS A 23 -16.59 2.52 -4.62
N LYS A 24 -15.90 1.87 -5.54
CA LYS A 24 -16.41 0.94 -6.55
C LYS A 24 -15.69 -0.40 -6.53
N HIS A 25 -14.39 -0.43 -6.24
CA HIS A 25 -13.57 -1.62 -6.39
C HIS A 25 -12.85 -2.00 -5.10
N VAL A 26 -12.63 -3.30 -4.94
CA VAL A 26 -11.66 -3.88 -4.01
C VAL A 26 -10.50 -4.42 -4.82
N TYR A 27 -9.29 -4.02 -4.43
CA TYR A 27 -8.05 -4.46 -5.03
C TYR A 27 -7.33 -5.37 -4.03
N ALA A 28 -6.85 -6.51 -4.51
CA ALA A 28 -6.04 -7.41 -3.71
C ALA A 28 -4.90 -7.99 -4.55
N VAL A 29 -3.77 -8.27 -3.90
CA VAL A 29 -2.64 -8.96 -4.52
C VAL A 29 -2.25 -10.18 -3.71
N ASP A 30 -2.07 -11.31 -4.39
CA ASP A 30 -1.57 -12.53 -3.76
C ASP A 30 -0.03 -12.61 -3.75
N GLU A 31 0.50 -13.65 -3.14
CA GLU A 31 1.94 -13.83 -2.98
C GLU A 31 2.72 -14.05 -4.27
N GLU A 32 2.06 -14.46 -5.36
CA GLU A 32 2.66 -14.58 -6.71
C GLU A 32 2.52 -13.28 -7.52
N GLY A 33 1.82 -12.28 -6.98
CA GLY A 33 1.63 -10.99 -7.63
C GLY A 33 0.39 -10.96 -8.52
N GLN A 34 -0.47 -11.98 -8.47
CA GLN A 34 -1.74 -11.91 -9.19
C GLN A 34 -2.61 -10.82 -8.55
N VAL A 35 -3.07 -9.90 -9.39
CA VAL A 35 -3.97 -8.83 -8.96
C VAL A 35 -5.42 -9.27 -9.17
N PHE A 36 -6.23 -9.05 -8.14
CA PHE A 36 -7.67 -9.28 -8.16
C PHE A 36 -8.36 -7.93 -8.01
N VAL A 37 -9.26 -7.63 -8.95
CA VAL A 37 -10.12 -6.45 -8.90
C VAL A 37 -11.57 -6.92 -8.81
N PHE A 38 -12.26 -6.51 -7.74
CA PHE A 38 -13.65 -6.85 -7.50
C PHE A 38 -14.52 -5.59 -7.57
N SER A 39 -15.47 -5.57 -8.48
CA SER A 39 -16.48 -4.51 -8.59
C SER A 39 -17.57 -4.73 -7.55
N ALA A 40 -17.63 -3.87 -6.54
CA ALA A 40 -18.63 -3.92 -5.49
C ALA A 40 -20.04 -3.61 -6.02
N SER A 41 -20.15 -2.79 -7.07
CA SER A 41 -21.44 -2.47 -7.70
C SER A 41 -21.99 -3.60 -8.56
N GLU A 42 -21.12 -4.33 -9.26
CA GLU A 42 -21.51 -5.43 -10.14
C GLU A 42 -21.46 -6.79 -9.42
N CYS A 43 -20.89 -6.81 -8.21
CA CYS A 43 -20.71 -8.00 -7.38
C CYS A 43 -19.95 -9.11 -8.11
N MET A 44 -18.92 -8.73 -8.89
CA MET A 44 -18.13 -9.65 -9.69
C MET A 44 -16.67 -9.23 -9.80
N PHE A 45 -15.79 -10.20 -10.05
CA PHE A 45 -14.39 -9.97 -10.33
C PHE A 45 -14.19 -9.59 -11.80
N GLU A 46 -13.27 -8.66 -12.04
CA GLU A 46 -12.85 -8.30 -13.39
C GLU A 46 -11.99 -9.40 -14.01
N ALA A 47 -12.00 -9.48 -15.35
CA ALA A 47 -11.43 -10.62 -16.08
C ALA A 47 -9.89 -10.67 -16.06
N ASP A 48 -9.21 -9.53 -15.94
CA ASP A 48 -7.75 -9.45 -15.86
C ASP A 48 -7.34 -8.24 -15.02
N GLY A 49 -6.84 -8.48 -13.81
CA GLY A 49 -6.29 -7.44 -12.94
C GLY A 49 -4.83 -7.12 -13.22
N GLY A 50 -4.17 -7.86 -14.12
CA GLY A 50 -2.73 -7.78 -14.35
C GLY A 50 -1.90 -8.55 -13.31
N THR A 51 -0.59 -8.32 -13.34
CA THR A 51 0.38 -8.93 -12.43
C THR A 51 1.27 -7.85 -11.84
N GLU A 52 1.32 -7.81 -10.51
CA GLU A 52 2.19 -6.91 -9.74
C GLU A 52 3.63 -7.45 -9.74
N SER A 53 4.59 -6.60 -10.07
CA SER A 53 6.00 -6.97 -10.02
C SER A 53 6.47 -7.09 -8.57
N LYS A 54 7.36 -8.04 -8.23
CA LYS A 54 8.00 -8.16 -6.89
C LYS A 54 7.03 -7.91 -5.71
N PRO A 55 5.90 -8.63 -5.63
CA PRO A 55 4.86 -8.40 -4.62
C PRO A 55 5.37 -8.61 -3.18
N GLU A 56 6.44 -9.38 -3.00
CA GLU A 56 7.08 -9.62 -1.72
C GLU A 56 7.67 -8.36 -1.07
N THR A 57 8.00 -7.34 -1.87
CA THR A 57 8.59 -6.09 -1.39
C THR A 57 7.57 -4.96 -1.24
N LYS A 58 6.28 -5.21 -1.50
CA LYS A 58 5.23 -4.21 -1.63
C LYS A 58 4.06 -4.55 -0.71
N ASN A 59 4.28 -4.38 0.57
CA ASN A 59 3.30 -4.76 1.60
C ASN A 59 2.52 -3.54 2.10
N ASP A 60 1.39 -3.79 2.76
CA ASP A 60 0.61 -2.76 3.46
C ASP A 60 0.11 -1.65 2.52
N TRP A 61 -0.62 -2.09 1.49
CA TRP A 61 -1.18 -1.17 0.52
C TRP A 61 -2.22 -0.26 1.17
N VAL A 62 -2.22 0.99 0.75
CA VAL A 62 -3.27 1.96 1.07
C VAL A 62 -3.60 2.76 -0.19
N LEU A 63 -4.84 3.26 -0.28
CA LEU A 63 -5.30 4.04 -1.40
C LEU A 63 -5.73 5.43 -0.93
N ALA A 64 -5.03 6.47 -1.38
CA ALA A 64 -5.35 7.85 -1.04
C ALA A 64 -5.43 8.69 -2.33
N ASP A 65 -6.54 9.40 -2.50
CA ASP A 65 -6.78 10.27 -3.67
C ASP A 65 -6.46 9.57 -5.01
N ASP A 66 -7.05 8.39 -5.21
CA ASP A 66 -6.89 7.52 -6.38
C ASP A 66 -5.44 7.08 -6.67
N THR A 67 -4.54 7.18 -5.68
CA THR A 67 -3.13 6.78 -5.78
C THR A 67 -2.83 5.66 -4.79
N PHE A 68 -2.21 4.59 -5.28
CA PHE A 68 -1.77 3.49 -4.43
C PHE A 68 -0.47 3.87 -3.75
N PHE A 69 -0.37 3.54 -2.47
CA PHE A 69 0.87 3.59 -1.71
C PHE A 69 1.14 2.25 -1.06
N CYS A 70 2.40 1.91 -0.87
CA CYS A 70 2.80 0.74 -0.08
C CYS A 70 4.12 0.98 0.64
N ARG A 71 4.46 0.06 1.54
CA ARG A 71 5.79 0.00 2.15
C ARG A 71 6.75 -0.70 1.19
N GLY A 72 7.88 -0.06 0.94
CA GLY A 72 9.04 -0.62 0.26
C GLY A 72 10.17 -0.95 1.25
N ILE A 73 11.11 -1.79 0.80
CA ILE A 73 12.28 -2.20 1.57
C ILE A 73 13.16 -1.00 1.94
N GLY A 74 13.71 -1.00 3.15
CA GLY A 74 14.67 0.02 3.61
C GLY A 74 13.96 1.28 4.09
N GLY A 75 12.78 1.09 4.68
CA GLY A 75 11.95 2.19 5.15
C GLY A 75 11.52 3.15 4.03
N LYS A 76 11.15 2.61 2.88
CA LYS A 76 10.65 3.40 1.76
C LYS A 76 9.13 3.42 1.76
N VAL A 77 8.56 4.52 1.30
CA VAL A 77 7.16 4.55 0.85
C VAL A 77 7.19 4.61 -0.66
N LEU A 78 6.46 3.71 -1.30
CA LEU A 78 6.32 3.68 -2.75
C LEU A 78 4.91 4.12 -3.13
N TRP A 79 4.76 4.73 -4.30
CA TRP A 79 3.47 5.10 -4.86
C TRP A 79 3.36 4.73 -6.34
N ARG A 80 2.12 4.57 -6.82
CA ARG A 80 1.80 4.41 -8.25
C ARG A 80 0.34 4.74 -8.54
N MET A 81 0.02 4.93 -9.82
CA MET A 81 -1.37 4.98 -10.28
C MET A 81 -1.98 3.57 -10.37
N PRO A 82 -3.31 3.42 -10.27
CA PRO A 82 -3.99 2.13 -10.34
C PRO A 82 -3.69 1.31 -11.60
N ASP A 83 -3.53 1.99 -12.74
CA ASP A 83 -3.31 1.44 -14.07
C ASP A 83 -1.82 1.15 -14.41
N ASP A 84 -0.88 1.59 -13.56
CA ASP A 84 0.56 1.36 -13.75
C ASP A 84 1.07 0.17 -12.92
N PHE A 85 0.86 -1.05 -13.38
CA PHE A 85 1.26 -2.26 -12.65
C PHE A 85 2.78 -2.51 -12.58
N GLU A 86 3.58 -1.78 -13.36
CA GLU A 86 5.01 -2.06 -13.50
C GLU A 86 5.88 -1.08 -12.71
N ASN A 87 5.47 0.19 -12.60
CA ASN A 87 6.34 1.25 -12.10
C ASN A 87 5.86 1.81 -10.76
N TRP A 88 6.46 1.31 -9.70
CA TRP A 88 6.38 1.95 -8.40
C TRP A 88 7.49 2.98 -8.26
N GLU A 89 7.11 4.19 -7.85
CA GLU A 89 8.03 5.28 -7.58
C GLU A 89 8.23 5.49 -6.09
N GLU A 90 9.42 5.93 -5.69
CA GLU A 90 9.72 6.25 -4.29
C GLU A 90 9.19 7.65 -3.94
N VAL A 91 8.45 7.74 -2.83
CA VAL A 91 8.09 9.03 -2.23
C VAL A 91 9.35 9.67 -1.66
N LYS A 92 9.63 10.91 -2.08
CA LYS A 92 10.80 11.67 -1.65
C LYS A 92 10.56 12.36 -0.29
N GLY A 93 11.63 12.77 0.38
CA GLY A 93 11.55 13.52 1.64
C GLY A 93 11.75 12.69 2.91
N PHE A 94 12.02 11.38 2.77
CA PHE A 94 12.34 10.48 3.89
C PHE A 94 13.85 10.28 4.09
N GLU A 95 14.70 10.95 3.31
CA GLU A 95 16.14 10.67 3.25
C GLU A 95 16.82 10.97 4.59
N GLU A 96 16.42 12.05 5.28
CA GLU A 96 16.97 12.40 6.59
C GLU A 96 16.57 11.35 7.64
N LEU A 97 15.32 10.92 7.64
CA LEU A 97 14.80 9.92 8.57
C LEU A 97 15.51 8.57 8.38
N GLN A 98 15.72 8.16 7.12
CA GLN A 98 16.46 6.94 6.76
C GLN A 98 17.93 7.01 7.19
N GLN A 99 18.56 8.19 7.16
CA GLN A 99 19.95 8.39 7.59
C GLN A 99 20.10 8.41 9.11
N GLN A 100 19.14 8.99 9.84
CA GLN A 100 19.19 9.11 11.30
C GLN A 100 19.01 7.76 12.02
N HIS A 101 18.29 6.83 11.41
CA HIS A 101 17.90 5.57 12.03
C HIS A 101 18.49 4.37 11.28
N SER A 102 19.64 3.86 11.75
CA SER A 102 20.20 2.62 11.20
C SER A 102 19.24 1.45 11.43
N GLY A 103 18.88 0.74 10.35
CA GLY A 103 17.88 -0.33 10.39
C GLY A 103 16.42 0.16 10.39
N PHE A 104 16.19 1.42 10.01
CA PHE A 104 14.86 1.98 9.81
C PHE A 104 14.05 1.15 8.82
N GLU A 105 12.96 0.57 9.30
CA GLU A 105 12.00 -0.17 8.48
C GLU A 105 10.58 0.24 8.90
N ILE A 106 9.80 0.70 7.94
CA ILE A 106 8.41 1.06 8.17
C ILE A 106 7.64 -0.24 8.36
N ILE A 107 6.87 -0.35 9.45
CA ILE A 107 6.06 -1.52 9.76
C ILE A 107 4.58 -1.32 9.42
N LYS A 108 4.12 -0.07 9.39
CA LYS A 108 2.74 0.28 9.08
C LYS A 108 2.63 1.63 8.38
N LEU A 109 1.75 1.70 7.39
CA LEU A 109 1.32 2.87 6.67
C LEU A 109 -0.18 3.05 6.89
N CYS A 110 -0.60 4.27 7.23
CA CYS A 110 -1.98 4.60 7.51
C CYS A 110 -2.40 5.89 6.80
N ILE A 111 -3.65 5.95 6.37
CA ILE A 111 -4.28 7.20 5.92
C ILE A 111 -4.94 7.83 7.14
N TYR A 112 -4.47 9.03 7.50
CA TYR A 112 -5.05 9.79 8.61
C TYR A 112 -6.14 10.75 8.11
N SER A 113 -5.92 11.37 6.96
CA SER A 113 -6.87 12.25 6.29
C SER A 113 -6.73 12.15 4.78
N THR A 114 -7.53 12.90 4.02
CA THR A 114 -7.38 13.01 2.56
C THR A 114 -6.04 13.58 2.13
N GLU A 115 -5.34 14.31 3.01
CA GLU A 115 -4.10 15.01 2.71
C GLU A 115 -2.93 14.54 3.58
N THR A 116 -3.14 13.57 4.48
CA THR A 116 -2.14 13.18 5.47
C THR A 116 -2.04 11.67 5.59
N MET A 117 -0.82 11.18 5.45
CA MET A 117 -0.45 9.80 5.72
C MET A 117 0.51 9.72 6.89
N VAL A 118 0.48 8.57 7.56
CA VAL A 118 1.29 8.31 8.74
C VAL A 118 2.06 7.01 8.54
N ILE A 119 3.35 7.05 8.86
CA ILE A 119 4.22 5.89 8.91
C ILE A 119 4.56 5.56 10.36
N PHE A 120 4.68 4.27 10.64
CA PHE A 120 5.13 3.76 11.93
C PHE A 120 6.34 2.86 11.75
N TRP A 121 7.27 2.92 12.69
CA TRP A 121 8.43 2.04 12.76
C TRP A 121 8.77 1.70 14.21
N GLU A 122 9.45 0.57 14.39
CA GLU A 122 10.05 0.22 15.68
C GLU A 122 11.38 0.97 15.82
N ALA A 123 11.53 1.72 16.91
CA ALA A 123 12.77 2.36 17.30
C ALA A 123 13.31 1.70 18.58
N ARG A 124 14.63 1.73 18.74
CA ARG A 124 15.30 1.24 19.96
C ARG A 124 16.24 2.27 20.58
N PRO A 125 15.76 3.48 20.92
CA PRO A 125 16.59 4.44 21.62
C PRO A 125 17.07 3.82 22.92
N GLN A 126 18.39 3.80 23.13
CA GLN A 126 19.01 3.24 24.35
C GLN A 126 18.65 1.76 24.61
N GLY A 127 18.23 1.01 23.58
CA GLY A 127 17.90 -0.41 23.65
C GLY A 127 16.45 -0.74 24.05
N ILE A 128 15.61 0.26 24.33
CA ILE A 128 14.19 0.05 24.70
C ILE A 128 13.33 0.07 23.44
N LEU A 129 12.47 -0.93 23.25
CA LEU A 129 11.55 -0.95 22.11
C LEU A 129 10.47 0.12 22.26
N GLU A 130 10.44 1.05 21.30
CA GLU A 130 9.45 2.11 21.20
C GLU A 130 8.78 2.07 19.82
N LEU A 131 7.51 2.47 19.77
CA LEU A 131 6.79 2.67 18.51
C LEU A 131 6.86 4.17 18.18
N TRP A 132 7.52 4.49 17.08
CA TRP A 132 7.65 5.86 16.59
C TRP A 132 6.77 6.07 15.37
N TYR A 133 6.43 7.33 15.10
CA TYR A 133 5.64 7.68 13.93
C TYR A 133 6.05 9.03 13.33
N ALA A 134 5.73 9.22 12.07
CA ALA A 134 5.86 10.48 11.36
C ALA A 134 4.67 10.67 10.41
N GLU A 135 4.28 11.92 10.24
CA GLU A 135 3.22 12.31 9.31
C GLU A 135 3.84 12.98 8.10
N PHE A 136 3.25 12.75 6.93
CA PHE A 136 3.63 13.46 5.71
C PHE A 136 2.38 13.83 4.91
N SER A 137 2.46 14.99 4.25
CA SER A 137 1.36 15.52 3.47
C SER A 137 1.38 14.99 2.05
N LEU A 138 0.20 14.67 1.53
CA LEU A 138 -0.01 14.31 0.13
C LEU A 138 -0.38 15.57 -0.65
N THR A 139 0.55 16.09 -1.45
CA THR A 139 0.27 17.20 -2.37
C THR A 139 0.45 16.75 -3.81
N LYS A 140 -0.65 16.64 -4.57
CA LYS A 140 -0.59 16.51 -6.02
C LYS A 140 -0.11 17.84 -6.62
N ARG A 141 1.08 17.84 -7.21
CA ARG A 141 1.50 18.95 -8.08
C ARG A 141 0.90 18.69 -9.45
N LYS A 142 -0.07 19.51 -9.87
CA LYS A 142 -0.40 19.60 -11.29
C LYS A 142 0.75 20.34 -11.96
N GLU A 143 1.58 19.64 -12.71
CA GLU A 143 2.38 20.30 -13.74
C GLU A 143 1.39 20.86 -14.78
N GLY A 144 1.49 22.16 -15.03
CA GLY A 144 0.60 22.91 -15.92
C GLY A 144 1.06 22.88 -17.37
#